data_AF-A0A7V3CXZ0-F1
#
_entry.id   AF-A0A7V3CXZ0-F1
#
_cell.length_a   1.000
_cell.length_b   1.000
_cell.length_c   1.000
_cell.angle_alpha   90.00
_cell.angle_beta   90.00
_cell.angle_gamma   90.00
#
_symmetry.space_group_name_H-M   'P 1'
#
loop_
_entity.id
_entity.type
_entity.pdbx_description
1 polymer ?
#
loop_
_entity_poly.entity_id
_entity_poly.type
_entity_poly.pdbx_seq_one_letter_code
_entity_poly.pdbx_strand_id
1 'polypeptide(L)'
;MKVFSLDVECVGLYGDVFAVGVSILDEKGNELESLFLRADHNIATGLEDSRKWIEINVIPTLGDINCVSLRELRDRFWEFYTECRRKYPDLMIVADCGSPCESGFFRTCVMDDIRKRQWYAPYPLHELGTLLLAKGKDPLANYERLPNELPKHNPLADARQSGRLWIENY
;
A
#
# COMPACT_ATOMS: atom_id res chain seq x y z
N MET A 1 -2.16 -2.46 19.72
CA MET A 1 -2.26 -1.66 18.49
C MET A 1 -1.72 -2.53 17.38
N LYS A 2 -2.46 -2.67 16.27
CA LYS A 2 -1.94 -3.34 15.08
C LYS A 2 -1.86 -2.34 13.95
N VAL A 3 -0.87 -2.49 13.09
CA VAL A 3 -0.64 -1.59 11.97
C VAL A 3 -0.94 -2.35 10.68
N PHE A 4 -1.94 -1.89 9.93
CA PHE A 4 -2.15 -2.25 8.53
C PHE A 4 -1.35 -1.25 7.70
N SER A 5 -0.14 -1.63 7.34
CA SER A 5 0.70 -0.83 6.46
C SER A 5 0.44 -1.24 5.02
N LEU A 6 0.23 -0.27 4.13
CA LEU A 6 0.07 -0.52 2.70
C LEU A 6 0.96 0.37 1.84
N ASP A 7 1.25 -0.14 0.65
CA ASP A 7 1.90 0.57 -0.44
C ASP A 7 1.29 0.11 -1.77
N VAL A 8 1.24 1.01 -2.75
CA VAL A 8 0.72 0.71 -4.09
C VAL A 8 1.67 1.16 -5.20
N GLU A 9 1.77 0.35 -6.23
CA GLU A 9 2.46 0.72 -7.46
C GLU A 9 1.45 1.19 -8.52
N CYS A 10 1.68 2.39 -9.05
CA CYS A 10 0.81 3.10 -9.98
C CYS A 10 1.54 3.42 -11.27
N VAL A 11 0.81 3.57 -12.39
CA VAL A 11 1.38 4.15 -13.62
C VAL A 11 1.48 5.68 -13.47
N GLY A 12 2.49 6.13 -12.72
CA GLY A 12 2.64 7.52 -12.29
C GLY A 12 1.72 7.87 -11.12
N LEU A 13 1.92 9.05 -10.53
CA LEU A 13 1.28 9.44 -9.26
C LEU A 13 -0.28 9.50 -9.28
N TYR A 14 -0.88 9.67 -10.46
CA TYR A 14 -2.33 9.79 -10.62
C TYR A 14 -2.91 8.77 -11.62
N GLY A 15 -2.10 7.79 -12.04
CA GLY A 15 -2.53 6.71 -12.90
C GLY A 15 -3.24 5.60 -12.13
N ASP A 16 -3.59 4.53 -12.83
CA ASP A 16 -4.16 3.35 -12.20
C ASP A 16 -3.12 2.60 -11.36
N VAL A 17 -3.57 2.11 -10.21
CA VAL A 17 -2.84 1.15 -9.39
C VAL A 17 -2.90 -0.23 -10.04
N PHE A 18 -1.75 -0.85 -10.25
CA PHE A 18 -1.64 -2.18 -10.84
C PHE A 18 -1.01 -3.22 -9.90
N ALA A 19 -0.41 -2.80 -8.79
CA ALA A 19 -0.01 -3.70 -7.71
C ALA A 19 -0.23 -3.05 -6.34
N VAL A 20 -0.53 -3.88 -5.34
CA VAL A 20 -0.70 -3.46 -3.93
C VAL A 20 -0.08 -4.48 -3.01
N GLY A 21 0.57 -3.98 -1.97
CA GLY A 21 1.15 -4.75 -0.89
C GLY A 21 0.60 -4.30 0.45
N VAL A 22 0.37 -5.26 1.34
CA VAL A 22 -0.08 -4.99 2.72
C VAL A 22 0.68 -5.88 3.68
N SER A 23 1.14 -5.31 4.79
CA SER A 23 1.63 -6.05 5.95
C SER A 23 0.87 -5.62 7.20
N ILE A 24 0.37 -6.59 7.96
CA ILE A 24 -0.23 -6.36 9.28
C ILE A 24 0.77 -6.72 10.35
N LEU A 25 1.17 -5.74 11.15
CA LEU A 25 2.16 -5.92 12.20
C LEU A 25 1.50 -5.75 13.58
N ASP A 26 1.92 -6.55 14.55
CA ASP A 26 1.62 -6.31 15.96
C ASP A 26 2.50 -5.19 16.55
N GLU A 27 2.26 -4.80 17.81
CA GLU A 27 3.03 -3.74 18.47
C GLU A 27 4.52 -4.05 18.69
N LYS A 28 4.96 -5.29 18.43
CA LYS A 28 6.35 -5.74 18.51
C LYS A 28 7.01 -5.84 17.13
N GLY A 29 6.28 -5.53 16.06
CA GLY A 29 6.75 -5.64 14.68
C GLY A 29 6.67 -7.06 14.11
N ASN A 30 5.95 -7.99 14.74
CA ASN A 30 5.74 -9.32 14.15
C ASN A 30 4.64 -9.24 13.08
N GLU A 31 4.91 -9.79 11.89
CA GLU A 31 3.93 -9.89 10.81
C GLU A 31 2.87 -10.95 11.16
N LEU A 32 1.62 -10.51 11.25
CA LEU A 32 0.45 -11.34 11.52
C LEU A 32 -0.14 -11.89 10.21
N GLU A 33 -0.27 -11.02 9.21
CA GLU A 33 -0.85 -11.30 7.90
C GLU A 33 -0.23 -10.40 6.84
N SER A 34 -0.25 -10.84 5.58
CA SER A 34 0.19 -10.04 4.45
C SER A 34 -0.61 -10.32 3.19
N LEU A 35 -0.60 -9.37 2.27
CA LEU A 35 -1.22 -9.46 0.96
C LEU A 35 -0.28 -8.90 -0.10
N PHE A 36 -0.19 -9.58 -1.24
CA PHE A 36 0.39 -9.04 -2.46
C PHE A 36 -0.55 -9.35 -3.63
N LEU A 37 -1.00 -8.30 -4.32
CA LEU A 37 -1.82 -8.42 -5.52
C LEU A 37 -1.17 -7.66 -6.66
N ARG A 38 -1.20 -8.26 -7.85
CA ARG A 38 -0.68 -7.68 -9.08
C ARG A 38 -1.59 -8.02 -10.25
N ALA A 39 -2.01 -7.02 -10.98
CA ALA A 39 -2.58 -7.13 -12.32
C ALA A 39 -1.52 -6.78 -13.37
N ASP A 40 -1.81 -7.05 -14.64
CA ASP A 40 -0.97 -6.59 -15.75
C ASP A 40 -0.92 -5.04 -15.76
N HIS A 41 0.26 -4.44 -15.73
CA HIS A 41 0.42 -2.98 -15.78
C HIS A 41 0.07 -2.41 -17.16
N ASN A 42 0.02 -3.24 -18.20
CA ASN A 42 -0.38 -2.81 -19.54
C ASN A 42 -1.86 -2.43 -19.65
N ILE A 43 -2.72 -2.94 -18.76
CA ILE A 43 -4.15 -2.59 -18.73
C ILE A 43 -4.44 -1.34 -17.88
N ALA A 44 -3.46 -0.82 -17.14
CA ALA A 44 -3.56 0.37 -16.32
C ALA A 44 -3.41 1.65 -17.15
N THR A 45 -4.18 2.69 -16.85
CA THR A 45 -4.05 4.01 -17.49
C THR A 45 -2.90 4.83 -16.89
N GLY A 46 -2.22 5.61 -17.72
CA GLY A 46 -1.12 6.48 -17.31
C GLY A 46 -0.31 6.98 -18.51
N LEU A 47 0.63 7.89 -18.24
CA LEU A 47 1.48 8.50 -19.27
C LEU A 47 2.59 7.55 -19.73
N GLU A 48 3.04 7.70 -20.97
CA GLU A 48 4.09 6.85 -21.57
C GLU A 48 5.41 6.91 -20.78
N ASP A 49 5.82 8.11 -20.32
CA ASP A 49 7.04 8.25 -19.54
C ASP A 49 6.94 7.55 -18.17
N SER A 50 5.74 7.54 -17.56
CA SER A 50 5.47 6.77 -16.35
C SER A 50 5.57 5.26 -16.62
N ARG A 51 5.10 4.78 -17.78
CA ARG A 51 5.27 3.37 -18.18
C ARG A 51 6.73 3.00 -18.32
N LYS A 52 7.53 3.83 -19.01
CA LYS A 52 8.97 3.59 -19.16
C LYS A 52 9.66 3.52 -17.80
N TRP A 53 9.28 4.39 -16.87
CA TRP A 53 9.84 4.40 -15.52
C TRP A 53 9.51 3.11 -14.75
N ILE A 54 8.25 2.66 -14.75
CA ILE A 54 7.88 1.43 -14.03
C ILE A 54 8.53 0.19 -14.64
N GLU A 55 8.67 0.11 -15.96
CA GLU A 55 9.32 -1.03 -16.64
C GLU A 55 10.77 -1.24 -16.19
N ILE A 56 11.46 -0.13 -15.88
CA ILE A 56 12.86 -0.16 -15.45
C ILE A 56 12.98 -0.38 -13.94
N ASN A 57 12.12 0.25 -13.14
CA ASN A 57 12.33 0.38 -11.69
C ASN A 57 11.41 -0.49 -10.84
N VAL A 58 10.21 -0.80 -11.33
CA VAL A 58 9.15 -1.49 -10.57
C VAL A 58 8.95 -2.90 -11.09
N ILE A 59 8.69 -3.08 -12.40
CA ILE A 59 8.39 -4.40 -12.97
C ILE A 59 9.42 -5.49 -12.62
N PRO A 60 10.74 -5.22 -12.57
CA PRO A 60 11.74 -6.22 -12.18
C PRO A 60 11.67 -6.69 -10.72
N THR A 61 10.97 -5.97 -9.85
CA THR A 61 10.89 -6.22 -8.39
C THR A 61 9.63 -7.02 -8.01
N LEU A 62 8.68 -7.13 -8.94
CA LEU A 62 7.36 -7.68 -8.70
C LEU A 62 7.29 -9.18 -8.99
N GLY A 63 6.54 -9.91 -8.16
CA GLY A 63 6.19 -11.32 -8.41
C GLY A 63 5.14 -11.50 -9.51
N ASP A 64 4.65 -12.72 -9.68
CA ASP A 64 3.71 -13.07 -10.76
C ASP A 64 2.41 -12.25 -10.75
N ILE A 65 1.85 -12.03 -11.95
CA ILE A 65 0.49 -11.49 -12.09
C ILE A 65 -0.49 -12.50 -11.51
N ASN A 66 -1.31 -12.05 -10.55
CA ASN A 66 -2.25 -12.90 -9.82
C ASN A 66 -3.68 -12.37 -9.81
N CYS A 67 -3.95 -11.27 -10.52
CA CYS A 67 -5.26 -10.70 -10.77
C CYS A 67 -5.45 -10.49 -12.27
N VAL A 68 -6.60 -10.90 -12.82
CA VAL A 68 -6.92 -10.83 -14.25
C VAL A 68 -7.28 -9.39 -14.67
N SER A 69 -7.75 -8.57 -13.73
CA SER A 69 -8.12 -7.18 -13.99
C SER A 69 -7.82 -6.26 -12.80
N LEU A 70 -7.77 -4.95 -13.07
CA LEU A 70 -7.67 -3.94 -12.01
C LEU A 70 -8.88 -3.97 -11.06
N ARG A 71 -10.06 -4.32 -11.58
CA ARG A 71 -11.27 -4.45 -10.78
C ARG A 71 -11.15 -5.62 -9.80
N GLU A 72 -10.68 -6.77 -10.27
CA GLU A 72 -10.44 -7.94 -9.42
C GLU A 72 -9.40 -7.62 -8.33
N LEU A 73 -8.31 -6.94 -8.67
CA LEU A 73 -7.30 -6.50 -7.71
C LEU A 73 -7.95 -5.67 -6.58
N ARG A 74 -8.79 -4.69 -6.94
CA ARG A 74 -9.48 -3.84 -5.95
C ARG A 74 -10.51 -4.60 -5.13
N ASP A 75 -11.26 -5.53 -5.74
CA ASP A 75 -12.25 -6.33 -5.03
C ASP A 75 -11.58 -7.27 -4.01
N ARG A 76 -10.48 -7.94 -4.40
CA ARG A 76 -9.70 -8.81 -3.50
C ARG A 76 -9.00 -8.03 -2.39
N PHE A 77 -8.43 -6.87 -2.72
CA PHE A 77 -7.87 -5.97 -1.70
C PHE A 77 -8.96 -5.54 -0.71
N TRP A 78 -10.13 -5.14 -1.21
CA TRP A 78 -11.22 -4.66 -0.36
C TRP A 78 -11.74 -5.76 0.56
N GLU A 79 -11.90 -6.98 0.06
CA GLU A 79 -12.26 -8.16 0.86
C GLU A 79 -11.25 -8.36 1.99
N PHE A 80 -9.96 -8.49 1.67
CA PHE A 80 -8.89 -8.65 2.66
C PHE A 80 -8.88 -7.52 3.70
N TYR A 81 -8.98 -6.26 3.25
CA TYR A 81 -9.02 -5.09 4.13
C TYR A 81 -10.21 -5.15 5.11
N THR A 82 -11.41 -5.47 4.62
CA THR A 82 -12.60 -5.56 5.48
C THR A 82 -12.55 -6.73 6.45
N GLU A 83 -12.01 -7.88 6.04
CA GLU A 83 -11.80 -9.03 6.91
C GLU A 83 -10.81 -8.71 8.03
N CYS A 84 -9.70 -8.06 7.71
CA CYS A 84 -8.70 -7.63 8.68
C CYS A 84 -9.28 -6.63 9.67
N ARG A 85 -10.05 -5.64 9.22
CA ARG A 85 -10.73 -4.69 10.11
C ARG A 85 -11.73 -5.36 11.06
N ARG A 86 -12.40 -6.42 10.61
CA ARG A 86 -13.30 -7.21 11.46
C ARG A 86 -12.52 -8.04 12.48
N LYS A 87 -11.39 -8.62 12.06
CA LYS A 87 -10.53 -9.47 12.90
C LYS A 87 -9.74 -8.68 13.93
N TYR A 88 -9.35 -7.44 13.60
CA TYR A 88 -8.51 -6.58 14.41
C TYR A 88 -9.20 -5.23 14.69
N PRO A 89 -9.96 -5.12 15.79
CA PRO A 89 -10.68 -3.88 16.12
C PRO A 89 -9.78 -2.67 16.40
N ASP A 90 -8.51 -2.90 16.77
CA ASP A 90 -7.50 -1.89 17.09
C ASP A 90 -6.53 -1.59 15.93
N LEU A 91 -6.97 -1.86 14.68
CA LEU A 91 -6.16 -1.76 13.48
C LEU A 91 -6.03 -0.31 13.00
N MET A 92 -4.80 0.18 12.95
CA MET A 92 -4.41 1.47 12.41
C MET A 92 -3.98 1.33 10.95
N ILE A 93 -4.54 2.14 10.05
CA ILE A 93 -4.23 2.09 8.62
C ILE A 93 -3.17 3.13 8.31
N VAL A 94 -2.02 2.69 7.79
CA VAL A 94 -0.82 3.51 7.58
C VAL A 94 -0.32 3.37 6.14
N ALA A 95 0.07 4.48 5.53
CA ALA A 95 0.83 4.53 4.27
C ALA A 95 2.09 5.37 4.48
N ASP A 96 3.12 5.19 3.65
CA ASP A 96 4.34 6.00 3.78
C ASP A 96 4.07 7.48 3.44
N CYS A 97 3.62 7.69 2.20
CA CYS A 97 3.16 8.96 1.64
C CYS A 97 1.78 8.76 1.00
N GLY A 98 0.73 8.71 1.83
CA GLY A 98 -0.61 8.27 1.43
C GLY A 98 -1.30 9.11 0.35
N SER A 99 -0.85 10.34 0.10
CA SER A 99 -1.30 11.15 -1.02
C SER A 99 -0.20 11.30 -2.09
N PRO A 100 -0.52 11.09 -3.39
CA PRO A 100 -1.85 10.82 -3.96
C PRO A 100 -2.21 9.33 -4.13
N CYS A 101 -1.25 8.41 -4.03
CA CYS A 101 -1.39 7.03 -4.52
C CYS A 101 -2.37 6.19 -3.68
N GLU A 102 -2.10 5.97 -2.39
CA GLU A 102 -2.88 5.05 -1.53
C GLU A 102 -4.27 5.62 -1.23
N SER A 103 -4.36 6.92 -0.99
CA SER A 103 -5.64 7.61 -0.83
C SER A 103 -6.48 7.56 -2.11
N GLY A 104 -5.84 7.72 -3.27
CA GLY A 104 -6.46 7.52 -4.59
C GLY A 104 -6.95 6.09 -4.78
N PHE A 105 -6.15 5.10 -4.37
CA PHE A 105 -6.52 3.69 -4.44
C PHE A 105 -7.76 3.37 -3.61
N PHE A 106 -7.80 3.80 -2.35
CA PHE A 106 -8.98 3.65 -1.49
C PHE A 106 -10.20 4.34 -2.10
N ARG A 107 -10.03 5.54 -2.65
CA ARG A 107 -11.12 6.24 -3.34
C ARG A 107 -11.66 5.42 -4.51
N THR A 108 -10.80 4.87 -5.36
CA THR A 108 -11.23 4.03 -6.49
C THR A 108 -11.93 2.75 -6.02
N CYS A 109 -11.41 2.11 -4.96
CA CYS A 109 -12.08 0.97 -4.34
C CYS A 109 -13.47 1.33 -3.80
N VAL A 110 -13.65 2.51 -3.22
CA VAL A 110 -14.97 2.98 -2.77
C VAL A 110 -15.90 3.21 -3.96
N MET A 111 -15.42 3.86 -5.02
CA MET A 111 -16.23 4.20 -6.20
C MET A 111 -16.74 2.96 -6.94
N ASP A 112 -16.02 1.84 -6.86
CA ASP A 112 -16.41 0.54 -7.41
C ASP A 112 -17.74 -0.02 -6.84
N ASP A 113 -18.11 0.34 -5.61
CA ASP A 113 -19.42 0.08 -4.99
C ASP A 113 -19.71 1.12 -3.89
N ILE A 114 -19.98 2.36 -4.31
CA ILE A 114 -20.14 3.50 -3.38
C ILE A 114 -21.23 3.26 -2.34
N ARG A 115 -22.30 2.55 -2.72
CA ARG A 115 -23.43 2.26 -1.82
C ARG A 115 -23.00 1.44 -0.63
N LYS A 116 -22.12 0.47 -0.83
CA LYS A 116 -21.63 -0.42 0.24
C LYS A 116 -20.34 0.06 0.90
N ARG A 117 -19.50 0.83 0.20
CA ARG A 117 -18.10 1.09 0.62
C ARG A 117 -17.82 2.47 1.20
N GLN A 118 -18.68 3.47 0.94
CA GLN A 118 -18.40 4.89 1.26
C GLN A 118 -18.04 5.19 2.73
N TRP A 119 -18.52 4.39 3.69
CA TRP A 119 -18.28 4.59 5.13
C TRP A 119 -17.15 3.75 5.70
N TYR A 120 -16.48 2.94 4.88
CA TYR A 120 -15.55 1.91 5.35
C TYR A 120 -14.11 2.10 4.90
N ALA A 121 -13.81 3.06 4.02
CA ALA A 121 -12.42 3.46 3.76
C ALA A 121 -11.79 4.08 5.02
N PRO A 122 -10.44 4.10 5.14
CA PRO A 122 -9.78 4.70 6.29
C PRO A 122 -10.10 6.19 6.39
N TYR A 123 -10.49 6.61 7.59
CA TYR A 123 -10.67 8.01 7.95
C TYR A 123 -10.33 8.18 9.45
N PRO A 124 -9.11 8.63 9.80
CA PRO A 124 -8.02 9.02 8.89
C PRO A 124 -7.29 7.83 8.24
N LEU A 125 -6.63 8.08 7.11
CA LEU A 125 -5.46 7.33 6.67
C LEU A 125 -4.23 7.98 7.32
N HIS A 126 -3.47 7.23 8.10
CA HIS A 126 -2.28 7.78 8.75
C HIS A 126 -1.07 7.75 7.80
N GLU A 127 -0.24 8.78 7.86
CA GLU A 127 0.92 8.94 6.98
C GLU A 127 2.22 8.90 7.78
N LEU A 128 3.10 7.94 7.48
CA LEU A 128 4.39 7.77 8.13
C LEU A 128 5.27 9.00 7.94
N GLY A 129 5.29 9.60 6.75
CA GLY A 129 6.06 10.82 6.51
C GLY A 129 5.72 11.93 7.50
N THR A 130 4.44 12.13 7.82
CA THR A 130 4.02 13.11 8.83
C THR A 130 4.49 12.73 10.24
N LEU A 131 4.44 11.45 10.59
CA LEU A 131 4.97 10.97 11.88
C LEU A 131 6.48 11.19 11.98
N LEU A 132 7.24 10.84 10.94
CA LEU A 132 8.69 11.03 10.87
C LEU A 132 9.06 12.50 11.01
N LEU A 133 8.37 13.39 10.30
CA LEU A 133 8.54 14.84 10.43
C LEU A 133 8.30 15.31 11.87
N ALA A 134 7.22 14.84 12.50
CA ALA A 134 6.89 15.18 13.89
C ALA A 134 7.95 14.69 14.90
N LYS A 135 8.70 13.63 14.56
CA LYS A 135 9.84 13.13 15.35
C LYS A 135 11.19 13.77 14.96
N GLY A 136 11.19 14.82 14.13
CA GLY A 136 12.39 15.52 13.70
C GLY A 136 13.24 14.74 12.70
N LYS A 137 12.66 13.76 12.00
CA LYS A 137 13.29 12.98 10.94
C LYS A 137 12.87 13.49 9.56
N ASP A 138 13.64 13.12 8.53
CA ASP A 138 13.32 13.47 7.14
C ASP A 138 12.27 12.50 6.58
N PRO A 139 11.06 12.96 6.19
CA PRO A 139 10.01 12.11 5.65
C PRO A 139 10.35 11.47 4.30
N LEU A 140 11.36 11.98 3.58
CA LEU A 140 11.75 11.50 2.24
C LEU A 140 13.13 10.82 2.22
N ALA A 141 13.74 10.62 3.39
CA ALA A 141 15.03 9.95 3.48
C ALA A 141 14.91 8.44 3.17
N ASN A 142 16.01 7.86 2.69
CA ASN A 142 16.12 6.40 2.61
C ASN A 142 16.48 5.86 4.00
N TYR A 143 15.56 5.12 4.60
CA TYR A 143 15.81 4.36 5.83
C TYR A 143 16.36 2.97 5.50
N GLU A 144 17.15 2.42 6.42
CA GLU A 144 17.69 1.07 6.30
C GLU A 144 16.56 0.03 6.18
N ARG A 145 16.76 -0.94 5.29
CA ARG A 145 15.83 -2.02 4.99
C ARG A 145 16.30 -3.34 5.57
N LEU A 146 15.39 -4.06 6.19
CA LEU A 146 15.60 -5.44 6.58
C LEU A 146 15.51 -6.40 5.37
N PRO A 147 16.02 -7.64 5.46
CA PRO A 147 15.97 -8.59 4.35
C PRO A 147 14.57 -8.85 3.77
N ASN A 148 13.52 -8.80 4.60
CA ASN A 148 12.11 -8.97 4.18
C ASN A 148 11.45 -7.69 3.65
N GLU A 149 12.19 -6.58 3.66
CA GLU A 149 11.81 -5.25 3.14
C GLU A 149 12.53 -4.96 1.82
N LEU A 150 13.10 -5.99 1.20
CA LEU A 150 13.72 -5.92 -0.11
C LEU A 150 12.94 -6.78 -1.12
N PRO A 151 12.98 -6.43 -2.42
CA PRO A 151 13.56 -5.21 -2.99
C PRO A 151 12.68 -3.97 -2.76
N LYS A 152 13.27 -2.76 -2.88
CA LYS A 152 12.51 -1.50 -3.01
C LYS A 152 11.63 -1.54 -4.26
N HIS A 153 10.49 -0.84 -4.26
CA HIS A 153 9.48 -0.87 -5.33
C HIS A 153 8.74 -2.20 -5.46
N ASN A 154 8.88 -3.08 -4.47
CA ASN A 154 7.94 -4.16 -4.29
C ASN A 154 6.96 -3.71 -3.20
N PRO A 155 5.67 -3.56 -3.49
CA PRO A 155 4.77 -2.89 -2.57
C PRO A 155 4.57 -3.65 -1.27
N LEU A 156 4.76 -4.98 -1.24
CA LEU A 156 4.72 -5.71 0.03
C LEU A 156 5.98 -5.47 0.87
N ALA A 157 7.14 -5.39 0.22
CA ALA A 157 8.39 -5.07 0.88
C ALA A 157 8.40 -3.62 1.41
N ASP A 158 7.85 -2.68 0.64
CA ASP A 158 7.69 -1.27 1.01
C ASP A 158 6.70 -1.14 2.18
N ALA A 159 5.53 -1.78 2.10
CA ALA A 159 4.56 -1.82 3.19
C ALA A 159 5.16 -2.36 4.50
N ARG A 160 6.01 -3.41 4.44
CA ARG A 160 6.71 -3.92 5.63
C ARG A 160 7.63 -2.88 6.25
N GLN A 161 8.43 -2.20 5.42
CA GLN A 161 9.32 -1.15 5.90
C GLN A 161 8.51 -0.04 6.57
N SER A 162 7.47 0.47 5.91
CA SER A 162 6.66 1.56 6.46
C SER A 162 5.96 1.16 7.76
N GLY A 163 5.49 -0.09 7.86
CA GLY A 163 4.86 -0.61 9.07
C GLY A 163 5.84 -0.71 10.24
N ARG A 164 7.05 -1.23 10.01
CA ARG A 164 8.09 -1.27 11.04
C ARG A 164 8.50 0.14 11.48
N LEU A 165 8.76 1.03 10.53
CA LEU A 165 9.12 2.42 10.82
C LEU A 165 8.01 3.14 11.58
N TRP A 166 6.74 2.84 11.30
CA TRP A 166 5.63 3.37 12.09
C TRP A 166 5.76 2.94 13.55
N ILE A 167 5.92 1.64 13.82
CA ILE A 167 6.01 1.08 15.18
C ILE A 167 7.21 1.66 15.95
N GLU A 168 8.35 1.81 15.30
CA GLU A 168 9.57 2.38 15.91
C GLU A 168 9.43 3.86 16.28
N ASN A 169 8.46 4.57 15.69
CA ASN A 169 8.30 6.01 15.82
C ASN A 169 6.95 6.44 16.40
N TYR A 170 6.06 5.53 16.77
CA TYR A 170 4.76 5.88 17.37
C TYR A 170 4.92 6.09 18.88
#